data_AF-A0ABD6B9Y4-F1
#
_entry.id   AF-A0ABD6B9Y4-F1
#
_cell.length_a   1.000
_cell.length_b   1.000
_cell.length_c   1.000
_cell.angle_alpha   90.00
_cell.angle_beta   90.00
_cell.angle_gamma   90.00
#
_symmetry.space_group_name_H-M   'P 1'
#
loop_
_entity.id
_entity.type
_entity.pdbx_description
1 polymer ?
#
loop_
_entity_poly.entity_id
_entity_poly.type
_entity_poly.pdbx_seq_one_letter_code
_entity_poly.pdbx_strand_id
1 'polypeptide(L)'
;MPAISVEKSLVDGRISIASSVSVPDILESLESISVEGADILIPQSTIDEVKNTFPLNSFFRQLIDESELSVYGIEESELPTLLISEDTIHFRILLGSVGQLVDVPRDREFEDLVEQFDSLATEATVAQFDTPGWETILSRLEEEVGENTRLEFERLILAAHLEELGALDEVSVAVIAAAQSGALQYNLGKWAEDIGLASKATISRRKSNLVDDGVIVTESVPVEVGRPRERLHLSDDVQRVEIAEAPDGRELDVSMQSRSDREDLKSSEPTKADDTASSNPGETDSEPGKESDILATMEKEIRDVLKSS
;
A
#
# COMPACT_ATOMS: atom_id res chain seq x y z
N MET A 1 -8.10 -10.93 1.39
CA MET A 1 -9.51 -10.47 1.47
C MET A 1 -10.15 -10.60 0.08
N PRO A 2 -11.47 -10.86 -0.07
CA PRO A 2 -12.08 -10.76 -1.38
C PRO A 2 -12.40 -9.28 -1.63
N ALA A 3 -11.53 -8.64 -2.41
CA ALA A 3 -11.83 -7.40 -3.13
C ALA A 3 -13.14 -7.59 -3.87
N ILE A 4 -14.05 -6.62 -3.75
CA ILE A 4 -15.34 -6.64 -4.43
C ILE A 4 -15.04 -6.34 -5.90
N SER A 5 -14.84 -7.39 -6.68
CA SER A 5 -14.75 -7.28 -8.14
C SER A 5 -16.16 -7.05 -8.70
N VAL A 6 -16.55 -5.78 -8.75
CA VAL A 6 -17.35 -5.29 -9.86
C VAL A 6 -16.41 -4.33 -10.57
N GLU A 7 -16.11 -4.56 -11.84
CA GLU A 7 -15.48 -3.55 -12.71
C GLU A 7 -16.42 -2.34 -12.79
N LYS A 8 -16.42 -1.53 -11.73
CA LYS A 8 -17.04 -0.22 -11.70
C LYS A 8 -15.92 0.75 -12.00
N SER A 9 -16.00 1.33 -13.19
CA SER A 9 -15.22 2.52 -13.49
C SER A 9 -16.04 3.73 -13.05
N LEU A 10 -15.39 4.66 -12.36
CA LEU A 10 -15.96 5.92 -11.95
C LEU A 10 -15.13 7.03 -12.60
N VAL A 11 -15.69 7.67 -13.62
CA VAL A 11 -15.07 8.79 -14.33
C VAL A 11 -15.80 10.07 -13.96
N ASP A 12 -15.06 11.11 -13.57
CA ASP A 12 -15.59 12.42 -13.16
C ASP A 12 -16.69 12.32 -12.06
N GLY A 13 -16.55 11.32 -11.20
CA GLY A 13 -17.52 11.00 -10.14
C GLY A 13 -17.23 11.70 -8.82
N ARG A 14 -18.05 11.39 -7.82
CA ARG A 14 -17.88 11.90 -6.45
C ARG A 14 -17.72 10.75 -5.48
N ILE A 15 -16.83 10.90 -4.50
CA ILE A 15 -16.61 9.91 -3.46
C ILE A 15 -16.63 10.61 -2.12
N SER A 16 -17.51 10.18 -1.22
CA SER A 16 -17.43 10.57 0.19
C SER A 16 -16.93 9.39 1.01
N ILE A 17 -16.02 9.66 1.93
CA ILE A 17 -15.48 8.66 2.85
C ILE A 17 -15.82 9.11 4.27
N ALA A 18 -16.55 8.26 5.02
CA ALA A 18 -16.84 8.54 6.43
C ALA A 18 -15.61 8.27 7.32
N SER A 19 -15.54 8.96 8.46
CA SER A 19 -14.45 8.84 9.46
C SER A 19 -14.32 7.46 10.10
N SER A 20 -15.32 6.59 9.92
CA SER A 20 -15.30 5.21 10.40
C SER A 20 -14.49 4.27 9.51
N VAL A 21 -14.06 4.70 8.32
CA VAL A 21 -13.28 3.87 7.39
C VAL A 21 -11.79 4.09 7.66
N SER A 22 -11.04 3.00 7.80
CA SER A 22 -9.59 3.07 8.02
C SER A 22 -8.85 3.50 6.76
N VAL A 23 -7.65 4.06 6.90
CA VAL A 23 -6.84 4.46 5.73
C VAL A 23 -6.51 3.29 4.80
N PRO A 24 -6.09 2.10 5.29
CA PRO A 24 -5.89 0.94 4.42
C PRO A 24 -7.15 0.53 3.65
N ASP A 25 -8.32 0.53 4.30
CA ASP A 25 -9.59 0.19 3.65
C ASP A 25 -9.95 1.19 2.55
N ILE A 26 -9.62 2.48 2.73
CA ILE A 26 -9.82 3.51 1.70
C ILE A 26 -9.01 3.16 0.47
N LEU A 27 -7.71 2.90 0.64
CA LEU A 27 -6.81 2.60 -0.47
C LEU A 27 -7.26 1.32 -1.20
N GLU A 28 -7.54 0.23 -0.48
CA GLU A 28 -8.04 -1.01 -1.07
C GLU A 28 -9.36 -0.77 -1.82
N SER A 29 -10.26 0.03 -1.26
CA SER A 29 -11.54 0.34 -1.91
C SER A 29 -11.33 1.13 -3.21
N LEU A 30 -10.45 2.13 -3.20
CA LEU A 30 -10.17 2.94 -4.39
C LEU A 30 -9.38 2.17 -5.45
N GLU A 31 -8.49 1.24 -5.09
CA GLU A 31 -7.79 0.38 -6.05
C GLU A 31 -8.73 -0.68 -6.66
N SER A 32 -9.73 -1.14 -5.90
CA SER A 32 -10.71 -2.11 -6.38
C SER A 32 -11.71 -1.54 -7.40
N ILE A 33 -11.74 -0.21 -7.56
CA ILE A 33 -12.68 0.54 -8.39
C ILE A 33 -11.85 1.38 -9.36
N SER A 34 -12.09 1.31 -10.66
CA SER A 34 -11.30 2.11 -11.61
C SER A 34 -11.74 3.57 -11.57
N VAL A 35 -11.10 4.39 -10.74
CA VAL A 35 -11.39 5.83 -10.59
C VAL A 35 -10.54 6.69 -11.52
N GLU A 36 -11.16 7.71 -12.11
CA GLU A 36 -10.50 8.73 -12.94
C GLU A 36 -11.24 10.07 -12.79
N GLY A 37 -10.52 11.18 -12.56
CA GLY A 37 -11.07 12.53 -12.51
C GLY A 37 -12.06 12.80 -11.37
N ALA A 38 -12.09 11.97 -10.34
CA ALA A 38 -13.11 12.06 -9.29
C ALA A 38 -12.78 13.07 -8.18
N ASP A 39 -13.82 13.70 -7.63
CA ASP A 39 -13.75 14.52 -6.43
C ASP A 39 -13.98 13.66 -5.19
N ILE A 40 -13.13 13.80 -4.18
CA ILE A 40 -13.16 12.99 -2.95
C ILE A 40 -13.27 13.87 -1.72
N LEU A 41 -14.33 13.70 -0.94
CA LEU A 41 -14.48 14.29 0.39
C LEU A 41 -13.99 13.31 1.45
N ILE A 42 -13.02 13.76 2.26
CA ILE A 42 -12.42 12.97 3.33
C ILE A 42 -12.36 13.82 4.61
N PRO A 43 -12.66 13.24 5.80
CA PRO A 43 -12.43 13.89 7.07
C PRO A 43 -11.00 14.37 7.22
N GLN A 44 -10.82 15.58 7.77
CA GLN A 44 -9.50 16.18 7.96
C GLN A 44 -8.60 15.31 8.86
N SER A 45 -9.18 14.66 9.87
CA SER A 45 -8.47 13.70 10.72
C SER A 45 -7.88 12.52 9.94
N THR A 46 -8.62 11.99 8.97
CA THR A 46 -8.16 10.89 8.10
C THR A 46 -7.09 11.38 7.14
N ILE A 47 -7.20 12.60 6.59
CA ILE A 47 -6.15 13.20 5.77
C ILE A 47 -4.85 13.34 6.58
N ASP A 48 -4.94 13.81 7.82
CA ASP A 48 -3.78 13.96 8.69
C ASP A 48 -3.16 12.59 9.04
N GLU A 49 -3.98 11.55 9.24
CA GLU A 49 -3.51 10.18 9.44
C GLU A 49 -2.77 9.65 8.20
N VAL A 50 -3.35 9.80 7.00
CA VAL A 50 -2.71 9.40 5.73
C VAL A 50 -1.34 10.07 5.62
N LYS A 51 -1.29 11.41 5.77
CA LYS A 51 -0.05 12.20 5.62
C LYS A 51 1.09 11.70 6.51
N ASN A 52 0.77 11.25 7.72
CA ASN A 52 1.74 10.83 8.73
C ASN A 52 2.05 9.32 8.71
N THR A 53 1.46 8.55 7.77
CA THR A 53 1.62 7.10 7.72
C THR A 53 2.32 6.69 6.44
N PHE A 54 3.62 6.38 6.51
CA PHE A 54 4.35 5.77 5.41
C PHE A 54 4.19 4.24 5.43
N PRO A 55 4.12 3.56 4.27
CA PRO A 55 4.06 4.05 2.89
C PRO A 55 2.68 4.51 2.41
N LEU A 56 1.63 4.47 3.25
CA LEU A 56 0.26 4.79 2.83
C LEU A 56 0.14 6.18 2.19
N ASN A 57 0.82 7.19 2.71
CA ASN A 57 0.90 8.52 2.09
C ASN A 57 1.41 8.49 0.65
N SER A 58 2.42 7.67 0.36
CA SER A 58 3.02 7.54 -0.97
C SER A 58 2.15 6.74 -1.93
N PHE A 59 1.49 5.68 -1.46
CA PHE A 59 0.50 4.96 -2.28
C PHE A 59 -0.69 5.85 -2.60
N PHE A 60 -1.23 6.55 -1.59
CA PHE A 60 -2.34 7.47 -1.79
C PHE A 60 -1.96 8.61 -2.73
N ARG A 61 -0.74 9.15 -2.61
CA ARG A 61 -0.24 10.16 -3.55
C ARG A 61 -0.12 9.63 -4.98
N GLN A 62 0.40 8.41 -5.16
CA GLN A 62 0.50 7.78 -6.47
C GLN A 62 -0.88 7.69 -7.12
N LEU A 63 -1.86 7.16 -6.39
CA LEU A 63 -3.23 7.03 -6.86
C LEU A 63 -3.86 8.37 -7.24
N ILE A 64 -3.64 9.43 -6.44
CA ILE A 64 -4.11 10.78 -6.78
C ILE A 64 -3.53 11.25 -8.12
N ASP A 65 -2.22 11.09 -8.31
CA ASP A 65 -1.52 11.57 -9.50
C ASP A 65 -1.91 10.76 -10.76
N GLU A 66 -2.08 9.43 -10.63
CA GLU A 66 -2.44 8.54 -11.74
C GLU A 66 -3.91 8.65 -12.17
N SER A 67 -4.81 8.85 -11.21
CA SER A 67 -6.26 8.92 -11.44
C SER A 67 -6.79 10.36 -11.52
N GLU A 68 -5.91 11.37 -11.53
CA GLU A 68 -6.26 12.80 -11.56
C GLU A 68 -7.31 13.20 -10.49
N LEU A 69 -7.15 12.70 -9.26
CA LEU A 69 -8.14 12.86 -8.19
C LEU A 69 -8.02 14.22 -7.49
N SER A 70 -9.16 14.80 -7.14
CA SER A 70 -9.21 16.00 -6.29
C SER A 70 -9.67 15.62 -4.88
N VAL A 71 -8.81 15.76 -3.88
CA VAL A 71 -9.11 15.39 -2.50
C VAL A 71 -9.39 16.63 -1.65
N TYR A 72 -10.51 16.63 -0.95
CA TYR A 72 -11.03 17.75 -0.16
C TYR A 72 -11.16 17.35 1.31
N GLY A 73 -10.57 18.16 2.20
CA GLY A 73 -10.65 17.98 3.64
C GLY A 73 -11.85 18.67 4.26
N ILE A 74 -12.63 17.92 5.04
CA ILE A 74 -13.79 18.43 5.78
C ILE A 74 -13.70 18.08 7.27
N GLU A 75 -14.16 18.96 8.16
CA GLU A 75 -14.09 18.76 9.62
C GLU A 75 -15.03 17.63 10.08
N GLU A 76 -16.28 17.65 9.60
CA GLU A 76 -17.27 16.59 9.84
C GLU A 76 -18.01 16.29 8.54
N SER A 77 -18.10 15.01 8.19
CA SER A 77 -18.95 14.53 7.11
C SER A 77 -20.23 13.95 7.70
N GLU A 78 -21.38 14.55 7.39
CA GLU A 78 -22.67 13.88 7.59
C GLU A 78 -22.94 12.85 6.49
N LEU A 79 -22.17 12.88 5.39
CA LEU A 79 -22.28 11.93 4.30
C LEU A 79 -21.66 10.58 4.71
N PRO A 80 -22.38 9.46 4.51
CA PRO A 80 -21.80 8.13 4.69
C PRO A 80 -20.77 7.84 3.58
N THR A 81 -20.04 6.74 3.72
CA THR A 81 -19.16 6.29 2.63
C THR A 81 -19.98 5.90 1.41
N LEU A 82 -19.86 6.67 0.34
CA LEU A 82 -20.64 6.51 -0.88
C LEU A 82 -19.86 6.96 -2.11
N LEU A 83 -20.24 6.40 -3.27
CA LEU A 83 -19.73 6.79 -4.58
C LEU A 83 -20.91 7.24 -5.43
N ILE A 84 -20.78 8.38 -6.10
CA ILE A 84 -21.81 8.94 -6.98
C ILE A 84 -21.26 8.94 -8.40
N SER A 85 -21.86 8.12 -9.26
CA SER A 85 -21.69 8.21 -10.71
C SER A 85 -22.72 9.17 -11.31
N GLU A 86 -22.74 9.34 -12.63
CA GLU A 86 -23.73 10.19 -13.31
C GLU A 86 -25.19 9.76 -13.04
N ASP A 87 -25.44 8.47 -12.84
CA ASP A 87 -26.78 7.89 -12.80
C ASP A 87 -27.08 7.01 -11.58
N THR A 88 -26.09 6.72 -10.74
CA THR A 88 -26.21 5.76 -9.64
C THR A 88 -25.44 6.22 -8.41
N ILE A 89 -26.01 5.99 -7.23
CA ILE A 89 -25.28 6.12 -5.97
C ILE A 89 -24.97 4.71 -5.47
N HIS A 90 -23.72 4.49 -5.09
CA HIS A 90 -23.25 3.27 -4.46
C HIS A 90 -22.96 3.54 -2.98
N PHE A 91 -23.75 2.98 -2.08
CA PHE A 91 -23.49 3.07 -0.65
C PHE A 91 -22.64 1.91 -0.18
N ARG A 92 -21.63 2.20 0.64
CA ARG A 92 -20.92 1.16 1.37
C ARG A 92 -21.73 0.73 2.57
N ILE A 93 -22.09 -0.55 2.63
CA ILE A 93 -22.67 -1.20 3.79
C ILE A 93 -21.67 -2.19 4.40
N LEU A 94 -21.79 -2.41 5.70
CA LEU A 94 -21.03 -3.44 6.41
C LEU A 94 -21.97 -4.59 6.80
N LEU A 95 -21.64 -5.79 6.34
CA LEU A 95 -22.31 -7.05 6.67
C LEU A 95 -21.36 -7.89 7.53
N GLY A 96 -21.31 -7.58 8.83
CA GLY A 96 -20.30 -8.14 9.74
C GLY A 96 -18.92 -7.57 9.41
N SER A 97 -17.97 -8.45 9.05
CA SER A 97 -16.63 -8.06 8.60
C SER A 97 -16.53 -7.81 7.09
N VAL A 98 -17.63 -7.96 6.35
CA VAL A 98 -17.64 -7.84 4.89
C VAL A 98 -18.22 -6.49 4.50
N GLY A 99 -17.42 -5.64 3.86
CA GLY A 99 -17.93 -4.46 3.16
C GLY A 99 -18.63 -4.85 1.87
N GLN A 100 -19.71 -4.16 1.50
CA GLN A 100 -20.33 -4.30 0.19
C GLN A 100 -20.80 -2.94 -0.33
N LEU A 101 -20.70 -2.70 -1.64
CA LEU A 101 -21.36 -1.57 -2.30
C LEU A 101 -22.77 -1.99 -2.75
N VAL A 102 -23.77 -1.18 -2.40
CA VAL A 102 -25.17 -1.37 -2.81
C VAL A 102 -25.62 -0.19 -3.64
N ASP A 103 -26.25 -0.51 -4.78
CA ASP A 103 -26.74 0.47 -5.73
C ASP A 103 -28.09 1.02 -5.24
N VAL A 104 -28.17 2.34 -5.16
CA VAL A 104 -29.41 3.08 -4.95
C VAL A 104 -29.77 3.74 -6.28
N PRO A 105 -30.90 3.39 -6.89
CA PRO A 105 -31.35 3.97 -8.14
C PRO A 105 -31.56 5.48 -8.00
N ARG A 106 -31.34 6.23 -9.07
CA ARG A 106 -31.63 7.68 -9.12
C ARG A 106 -33.10 7.97 -8.81
N ASP A 107 -33.35 8.58 -7.67
CA ASP A 107 -34.62 9.13 -7.22
C ASP A 107 -34.48 10.63 -6.90
N ARG A 108 -35.35 11.19 -6.06
CA ARG A 108 -35.30 12.63 -5.76
C ARG A 108 -34.12 12.96 -4.84
N GLU A 109 -33.81 12.04 -3.95
CA GLU A 109 -32.76 12.10 -2.95
C GLU A 109 -31.36 12.07 -3.59
N PHE A 110 -31.25 11.57 -4.82
CA PHE A 110 -30.01 11.62 -5.61
C PHE A 110 -29.49 13.05 -5.81
N GLU A 111 -30.34 13.96 -6.28
CA GLU A 111 -29.94 15.34 -6.56
C GLU A 111 -29.59 16.08 -5.26
N ASP A 112 -30.34 15.83 -4.19
CA ASP A 112 -30.09 16.41 -2.86
C ASP A 112 -28.71 15.99 -2.32
N LEU A 113 -28.30 14.73 -2.53
CA LEU A 113 -26.98 14.23 -2.12
C LEU A 113 -25.84 14.80 -2.99
N VAL A 114 -26.06 14.96 -4.29
CA VAL A 114 -25.10 15.62 -5.19
C VAL A 114 -24.91 17.09 -4.78
N GLU A 115 -26.00 17.82 -4.52
CA GLU A 115 -25.93 19.21 -4.08
C GLU A 115 -25.23 19.34 -2.72
N GLN A 116 -25.52 18.42 -1.78
CA GLN A 116 -24.85 18.38 -0.49
C GLN A 116 -23.34 18.13 -0.65
N PHE A 117 -22.94 17.18 -1.49
CA PHE A 117 -21.54 16.91 -1.80
C PHE A 117 -20.86 18.15 -2.38
N ASP A 118 -21.43 18.76 -3.43
CA ASP A 118 -20.85 19.90 -4.13
C ASP A 118 -20.72 21.12 -3.20
N SER A 119 -21.69 21.32 -2.30
CA SER A 119 -21.63 22.37 -1.27
C SER A 119 -20.46 22.14 -0.31
N LEU A 120 -20.29 20.92 0.19
CA LEU A 120 -19.18 20.58 1.08
C LEU A 120 -17.83 20.73 0.37
N ALA A 121 -17.70 20.23 -0.86
CA ALA A 121 -16.47 20.35 -1.65
C ALA A 121 -16.09 21.82 -1.93
N THR A 122 -17.08 22.67 -2.20
CA THR A 122 -16.87 24.11 -2.44
C THR A 122 -16.36 24.85 -1.20
N GLU A 123 -16.81 24.45 -0.01
CA GLU A 123 -16.38 25.05 1.26
C GLU A 123 -15.06 24.46 1.78
N ALA A 124 -14.72 23.25 1.34
CA ALA A 124 -13.55 22.51 1.77
C ALA A 124 -12.24 23.07 1.21
N THR A 125 -11.14 22.71 1.87
CA THR A 125 -9.79 22.98 1.37
C THR A 125 -9.25 21.74 0.66
N VAL A 126 -8.64 21.95 -0.51
CA VAL A 126 -7.95 20.88 -1.25
C VAL A 126 -6.75 20.39 -0.44
N ALA A 127 -6.70 19.08 -0.20
CA ALA A 127 -5.63 18.43 0.53
C ALA A 127 -4.35 18.41 -0.30
N GLN A 128 -3.25 18.88 0.29
CA GLN A 128 -1.91 18.79 -0.28
C GLN A 128 -1.12 17.66 0.37
N PHE A 129 -0.50 16.80 -0.43
CA PHE A 129 0.36 15.70 0.01
C PHE A 129 1.78 15.97 -0.47
N ASP A 130 2.69 16.35 0.44
CA ASP A 130 4.07 16.72 0.10
C ASP A 130 4.95 15.50 -0.21
N THR A 131 4.56 14.31 0.27
CA THR A 131 5.25 13.06 0.00
C THR A 131 5.14 12.70 -1.48
N PRO A 132 6.24 12.27 -2.14
CA PRO A 132 6.16 11.75 -3.52
C PRO A 132 5.38 10.44 -3.62
N GLY A 133 4.85 10.16 -4.81
CA GLY A 133 4.23 8.87 -5.15
C GLY A 133 5.20 7.69 -5.02
N TRP A 134 4.67 6.51 -4.73
CA TRP A 134 5.44 5.30 -4.45
C TRP A 134 6.45 4.94 -5.54
N GLU A 135 6.06 4.97 -6.82
CA GLU A 135 6.97 4.64 -7.91
C GLU A 135 8.11 5.66 -8.04
N THR A 136 7.81 6.94 -7.78
CA THR A 136 8.83 7.99 -7.76
C THR A 136 9.85 7.77 -6.65
N ILE A 137 9.41 7.29 -5.49
CA ILE A 137 10.30 6.94 -4.37
C ILE A 137 11.23 5.80 -4.77
N LEU A 138 10.70 4.74 -5.36
CA LEU A 138 11.46 3.57 -5.80
C LEU A 138 12.45 3.92 -6.92
N SER A 139 12.00 4.67 -7.92
CA SER A 139 12.84 5.14 -9.03
C SER A 139 14.02 5.97 -8.51
N ARG A 140 13.77 6.93 -7.60
CA ARG A 140 14.84 7.72 -6.97
C ARG A 140 15.78 6.87 -6.11
N LEU A 141 15.27 5.83 -5.45
CA LEU A 141 16.09 4.93 -4.63
C LEU A 141 17.07 4.16 -5.50
N GLU A 142 16.59 3.65 -6.63
CA GLU A 142 17.43 3.00 -7.63
C GLU A 142 18.49 3.94 -8.20
N GLU A 143 18.10 5.16 -8.59
CA GLU A 143 19.02 6.14 -9.16
C GLU A 143 20.13 6.55 -8.17
N GLU A 144 19.78 6.81 -6.92
CA GLU A 144 20.71 7.33 -5.92
C GLU A 144 21.52 6.25 -5.20
N VAL A 145 20.94 5.06 -4.98
CA VAL A 145 21.50 4.01 -4.11
C VAL A 145 21.75 2.71 -4.87
N GLY A 146 20.87 2.34 -5.79
CA GLY A 146 21.03 1.21 -6.69
C GLY A 146 19.89 0.21 -6.66
N GLU A 147 19.74 -0.51 -7.77
CA GLU A 147 18.66 -1.46 -8.05
C GLU A 147 18.40 -2.48 -6.94
N ASN A 148 19.45 -3.14 -6.44
CA ASN A 148 19.32 -4.15 -5.39
C ASN A 148 18.73 -3.55 -4.10
N THR A 149 19.08 -2.31 -3.76
CA THR A 149 18.52 -1.66 -2.57
C THR A 149 17.04 -1.34 -2.77
N ARG A 150 16.66 -0.89 -3.97
CA ARG A 150 15.25 -0.65 -4.33
C ARG A 150 14.43 -1.93 -4.14
N LEU A 151 14.86 -3.03 -4.73
CA LEU A 151 14.15 -4.32 -4.66
C LEU A 151 13.99 -4.80 -3.21
N GLU A 152 15.04 -4.73 -2.40
CA GLU A 152 14.96 -5.15 -1.00
C GLU A 152 14.07 -4.22 -0.16
N PHE A 153 14.11 -2.91 -0.43
CA PHE A 153 13.25 -1.95 0.26
C PHE A 153 11.78 -2.19 -0.06
N GLU A 154 11.45 -2.31 -1.34
CA GLU A 154 10.10 -2.60 -1.82
C GLU A 154 9.58 -3.91 -1.23
N ARG A 155 10.38 -4.98 -1.30
CA ARG A 155 10.02 -6.29 -0.76
C ARG A 155 9.76 -6.24 0.74
N LEU A 156 10.61 -5.56 1.52
CA LEU A 156 10.43 -5.44 2.98
C LEU A 156 9.19 -4.62 3.32
N ILE A 157 8.90 -3.55 2.58
CA ILE A 157 7.72 -2.72 2.80
C ILE A 157 6.44 -3.49 2.44
N LEU A 158 6.39 -4.20 1.31
CA LEU A 158 5.21 -4.95 0.89
C LEU A 158 4.96 -6.20 1.75
N ALA A 159 6.02 -6.77 2.31
CA ALA A 159 5.91 -7.92 3.22
C ALA A 159 5.40 -7.55 4.61
N ALA A 160 5.70 -6.34 5.09
CA ALA A 160 5.05 -5.81 6.26
C ALA A 160 3.56 -5.61 5.89
N HIS A 161 2.67 -6.44 6.42
CA HIS A 161 1.24 -6.31 6.16
C HIS A 161 0.82 -4.85 6.40
N LEU A 162 -0.10 -4.31 5.59
CA LEU A 162 -0.47 -2.90 5.71
C LEU A 162 -0.94 -2.52 7.14
N GLU A 163 -1.55 -3.48 7.85
CA GLU A 163 -1.98 -3.36 9.25
C GLU A 163 -0.83 -3.41 10.29
N GLU A 164 0.33 -3.94 9.91
CA GLU A 164 1.51 -4.17 10.76
C GLU A 164 2.64 -3.15 10.54
N LEU A 165 2.51 -2.27 9.54
CA LEU A 165 3.48 -1.22 9.21
C LEU A 165 3.80 -0.27 10.39
N GLY A 166 2.96 -0.23 11.42
CA GLY A 166 3.25 0.50 12.66
C GLY A 166 4.37 -0.13 13.54
N ALA A 167 4.76 -1.38 13.29
CA ALA A 167 5.73 -2.11 14.11
C ALA A 167 7.18 -1.99 13.62
N LEU A 168 7.42 -1.67 12.35
CA LEU A 168 8.75 -1.56 11.77
C LEU A 168 8.93 -0.16 11.17
N ASP A 169 9.70 0.67 11.88
CA ASP A 169 10.07 2.03 11.46
C ASP A 169 10.64 2.02 10.03
N GLU A 170 10.02 2.79 9.15
CA GLU A 170 10.31 2.86 7.71
C GLU A 170 11.77 3.24 7.43
N VAL A 171 12.37 4.03 8.33
CA VAL A 171 13.78 4.40 8.27
C VAL A 171 14.67 3.20 8.58
N SER A 172 14.31 2.38 9.56
CA SER A 172 14.97 1.10 9.82
C SER A 172 14.85 0.16 8.61
N VAL A 173 13.69 0.07 7.96
CA VAL A 173 13.51 -0.73 6.73
C VAL A 173 14.48 -0.29 5.64
N ALA A 174 14.58 1.01 5.39
CA ALA A 174 15.49 1.56 4.41
C ALA A 174 16.97 1.24 4.73
N VAL A 175 17.36 1.31 6.00
CA VAL A 175 18.73 0.96 6.43
C VAL A 175 19.00 -0.53 6.28
N ILE A 176 18.04 -1.39 6.63
CA ILE A 176 18.16 -2.84 6.48
C ILE A 176 18.28 -3.21 4.98
N ALA A 177 17.41 -2.68 4.12
CA ALA A 177 17.48 -2.90 2.67
C ALA A 177 18.85 -2.51 2.09
N ALA A 178 19.37 -1.35 2.49
CA ALA A 178 20.70 -0.89 2.10
C ALA A 178 21.82 -1.80 2.65
N ALA A 179 21.65 -2.38 3.83
CA ALA A 179 22.60 -3.33 4.39
C ALA A 179 22.57 -4.69 3.65
N GLN A 180 21.41 -5.14 3.17
CA GLN A 180 21.30 -6.37 2.39
C GLN A 180 22.01 -6.26 1.03
N SER A 181 21.96 -5.08 0.42
CA SER A 181 22.57 -4.80 -0.88
C SER A 181 24.03 -4.35 -0.81
N GLY A 182 24.55 -4.08 0.39
CA GLY A 182 25.91 -3.56 0.56
C GLY A 182 26.04 -2.08 0.21
N ALA A 183 24.99 -1.26 0.31
CA ALA A 183 24.99 0.12 -0.14
C ALA A 183 25.77 1.07 0.79
N LEU A 184 26.13 2.25 0.26
CA LEU A 184 26.77 3.31 1.06
C LEU A 184 25.71 4.09 1.85
N GLN A 185 25.92 4.23 3.17
CA GLN A 185 25.05 5.02 4.06
C GLN A 185 24.86 6.46 3.54
N TYR A 186 25.90 7.03 2.93
CA TYR A 186 25.86 8.39 2.38
C TYR A 186 24.78 8.54 1.30
N ASN A 187 24.71 7.59 0.37
CA ASN A 187 23.75 7.59 -0.73
C ASN A 187 22.32 7.41 -0.19
N LEU A 188 22.14 6.44 0.71
CA LEU A 188 20.85 6.22 1.38
C LEU A 188 20.37 7.47 2.13
N GLY A 189 21.25 8.08 2.92
CA GLY A 189 20.92 9.28 3.68
C GLY A 189 20.64 10.51 2.82
N LYS A 190 21.23 10.59 1.62
CA LYS A 190 20.88 11.62 0.63
C LYS A 190 19.47 11.35 0.07
N TRP A 191 19.22 10.14 -0.44
CA TRP A 191 17.92 9.76 -0.96
C TRP A 191 16.79 10.00 0.05
N ALA A 192 16.94 9.52 1.29
CA ALA A 192 15.93 9.65 2.34
C ALA A 192 15.61 11.11 2.68
N GLU A 193 16.61 12.00 2.63
CA GLU A 193 16.42 13.44 2.86
C GLU A 193 15.74 14.10 1.65
N ASP A 194 16.14 13.73 0.44
CA ASP A 194 15.63 14.30 -0.81
C ASP A 194 14.15 13.97 -1.06
N ILE A 195 13.65 12.82 -0.59
CA ILE A 195 12.22 12.45 -0.68
C ILE A 195 11.41 12.84 0.57
N GLY A 196 12.06 13.39 1.60
CA GLY A 196 11.40 13.77 2.86
C GLY A 196 11.11 12.60 3.82
N LEU A 197 11.62 11.39 3.56
CA LEU A 197 11.46 10.23 4.44
C LEU A 197 12.14 10.44 5.80
N ALA A 198 13.39 10.88 5.79
CA ALA A 198 14.15 11.10 7.03
C ALA A 198 15.37 11.99 6.82
N SER A 199 15.73 12.76 7.85
CA SER A 199 16.99 13.51 7.85
C SER A 199 18.20 12.57 7.90
N LYS A 200 19.36 13.03 7.39
CA LYS A 200 20.65 12.31 7.54
C LYS A 200 20.99 11.97 8.99
N ALA A 201 20.62 12.84 9.93
CA ALA A 201 20.82 12.60 11.36
C ALA A 201 19.93 11.48 11.87
N THR A 202 18.68 11.41 11.42
CA THR A 202 17.74 10.33 11.75
C THR A 202 18.25 8.99 11.22
N ILE A 203 18.64 8.94 9.94
CA ILE A 203 19.26 7.75 9.33
C ILE A 203 20.49 7.31 10.13
N SER A 204 21.37 8.24 10.51
CA SER A 204 22.56 7.91 11.30
C SER A 204 22.24 7.35 12.68
N ARG A 205 21.19 7.84 13.34
CA ARG A 205 20.73 7.33 14.64
C ARG A 205 20.15 5.92 14.49
N ARG A 206 19.25 5.71 13.53
CA ARG A 206 18.65 4.39 13.25
C ARG A 206 19.70 3.35 12.90
N LYS A 207 20.67 3.71 12.05
CA LYS A 207 21.84 2.88 11.78
C LYS A 207 22.60 2.52 13.06
N SER A 208 22.87 3.49 13.93
CA SER A 208 23.63 3.24 15.17
C SER A 208 22.89 2.25 16.07
N ASN A 209 21.58 2.40 16.22
CA ASN A 209 20.75 1.45 16.97
C ASN A 209 20.83 0.05 16.35
N LEU A 210 20.69 -0.08 15.02
CA LEU A 210 20.78 -1.38 14.34
C LEU A 210 22.17 -2.02 14.44
N VAL A 211 23.24 -1.22 14.57
CA VAL A 211 24.59 -1.74 14.86
C VAL A 211 24.68 -2.21 16.31
N ASP A 212 24.16 -1.43 17.25
CA ASP A 212 24.16 -1.77 18.68
C ASP A 212 23.34 -3.03 18.96
N ASP A 213 22.24 -3.22 18.22
CA ASP A 213 21.38 -4.40 18.25
C ASP A 213 21.98 -5.61 17.49
N GLY A 214 23.12 -5.43 16.84
CA GLY A 214 23.81 -6.48 16.09
C GLY A 214 23.13 -6.87 14.78
N VAL A 215 22.18 -6.07 14.27
CA VAL A 215 21.45 -6.36 13.03
C VAL A 215 22.31 -6.09 11.79
N ILE A 216 23.11 -5.02 11.84
CA ILE A 216 23.99 -4.61 10.74
C ILE A 216 25.41 -4.34 11.23
N VAL A 217 26.38 -4.42 10.32
CA VAL A 217 27.74 -3.93 10.50
C VAL A 217 28.09 -2.87 9.46
N THR A 218 29.12 -2.07 9.75
CA THR A 218 29.61 -1.03 8.83
C THR A 218 31.06 -1.24 8.44
N GLU A 219 31.37 -1.04 7.17
CA GLU A 219 32.73 -1.06 6.63
C GLU A 219 33.15 0.35 6.17
N SER A 220 34.34 0.80 6.59
CA SER A 220 34.88 2.10 6.18
C SER A 220 35.44 2.05 4.76
N VAL A 221 34.86 2.83 3.86
CA VAL A 221 35.27 2.99 2.46
C VAL A 221 36.00 4.33 2.28
N PRO A 222 37.31 4.32 1.95
CA PRO A 222 38.06 5.55 1.68
C PRO A 222 37.50 6.35 0.51
N VAL A 223 37.61 7.67 0.58
CA VAL A 223 37.25 8.60 -0.50
C VAL A 223 38.39 9.59 -0.74
N GLU A 224 38.45 10.19 -1.92
CA GLU A 224 39.56 11.07 -2.35
C GLU A 224 39.70 12.32 -1.47
N VAL A 225 38.56 12.89 -1.02
CA VAL A 225 38.53 14.06 -0.14
C VAL A 225 37.42 13.89 0.91
N GLY A 226 37.73 14.16 2.17
CA GLY A 226 36.77 14.17 3.27
C GLY A 226 36.88 12.96 4.21
N ARG A 227 35.82 12.72 4.98
CA ARG A 227 35.73 11.55 5.86
C ARG A 227 35.41 10.30 5.03
N PRO A 228 35.97 9.13 5.38
CA PRO A 228 35.56 7.86 4.78
C PRO A 228 34.04 7.69 4.82
N ARG A 229 33.48 7.07 3.79
CA ARG A 229 32.07 6.68 3.76
C ARG A 229 31.90 5.34 4.46
N GLU A 230 30.70 5.05 4.88
CA GLU A 230 30.37 3.77 5.49
C GLU A 230 29.53 2.95 4.52
N ARG A 231 29.98 1.73 4.25
CA ARG A 231 29.20 0.70 3.57
C ARG A 231 28.44 -0.10 4.64
N LEU A 232 27.17 -0.36 4.39
CA LEU A 232 26.29 -1.11 5.27
C LEU A 232 26.29 -2.58 4.86
N HIS A 233 26.31 -3.50 5.82
CA HIS A 233 26.16 -4.94 5.59
C HIS A 233 25.26 -5.53 6.66
N LEU A 234 24.49 -6.57 6.35
CA LEU A 234 23.87 -7.38 7.41
C LEU A 234 24.97 -8.03 8.25
N SER A 235 24.72 -8.18 9.55
CA SER A 235 25.57 -9.00 10.40
C SER A 235 25.52 -10.48 9.99
N ASP A 236 26.63 -11.19 10.13
CA ASP A 236 26.71 -12.62 9.77
C ASP A 236 25.73 -13.50 10.58
N ASP A 237 25.34 -13.06 11.77
CA ASP A 237 24.39 -13.75 12.65
C ASP A 237 22.92 -13.53 12.23
N VAL A 238 22.66 -12.58 11.32
CA VAL A 238 21.33 -12.31 10.78
C VAL A 238 21.20 -13.04 9.45
N GLN A 239 20.33 -14.05 9.40
CA GLN A 239 19.94 -14.63 8.12
C GLN A 239 19.28 -13.53 7.28
N ARG A 240 19.53 -13.54 5.96
CA ARG A 240 18.77 -12.68 5.04
C ARG A 240 17.30 -12.83 5.38
N VAL A 241 16.61 -11.70 5.47
CA VAL A 241 15.16 -11.69 5.70
C VAL A 241 14.52 -12.25 4.44
N GLU A 242 14.45 -13.58 4.29
CA GLU A 242 13.64 -14.23 3.27
C GLU A 242 12.22 -14.21 3.81
N ILE A 243 11.42 -13.24 3.34
CA ILE A 243 9.99 -13.31 3.55
C ILE A 243 9.52 -14.44 2.63
N ALA A 244 8.99 -15.50 3.22
CA ALA A 244 8.41 -16.59 2.46
C ALA A 244 7.42 -16.00 1.43
N GLU A 245 7.58 -16.36 0.15
CA GLU A 245 6.58 -16.03 -0.85
C GLU A 245 5.21 -16.44 -0.32
N ALA A 246 4.25 -15.51 -0.38
CA ALA A 246 2.90 -15.74 0.13
C ALA A 246 2.37 -17.08 -0.43
N PRO A 247 1.66 -17.92 0.35
CA PRO A 247 1.24 -19.25 -0.10
C PRO A 247 0.15 -19.27 -1.18
N ASP A 248 -0.09 -18.17 -1.88
CA ASP A 248 -1.06 -18.10 -2.96
C ASP A 248 -0.55 -17.13 -4.03
N GLY A 249 -0.11 -17.69 -5.15
CA GLY A 249 0.49 -16.99 -6.28
C GLY A 249 -0.49 -16.03 -6.96
N ARG A 250 -0.77 -14.90 -6.33
CA ARG A 250 -1.28 -13.71 -7.01
C ARG A 250 -0.09 -13.05 -7.68
N GLU A 251 0.15 -13.51 -8.90
CA GLU A 251 0.93 -12.78 -9.90
C GLU A 251 0.37 -11.35 -9.95
N LEU A 252 1.17 -10.37 -9.52
CA LEU A 252 0.95 -8.98 -9.89
C LEU A 252 1.17 -8.94 -11.40
N ASP A 253 0.08 -8.90 -12.18
CA ASP A 253 0.14 -8.77 -13.63
C ASP A 253 0.63 -7.35 -13.98
N VAL A 254 1.95 -7.17 -13.99
CA VAL A 254 2.61 -5.96 -14.46
C VAL A 254 2.84 -6.07 -15.97
N SER A 255 1.76 -6.23 -16.75
CA SER A 255 1.84 -6.22 -18.21
C SER A 255 1.17 -4.98 -18.79
N MET A 256 1.93 -3.88 -18.80
CA MET A 256 1.76 -2.84 -19.81
C MET A 256 2.04 -3.44 -21.19
N GLN A 257 1.00 -3.75 -21.96
CA GLN A 257 1.14 -3.97 -23.39
C GLN A 257 0.10 -3.17 -24.20
N SER A 258 0.65 -2.17 -24.88
CA SER A 258 0.14 -1.44 -26.03
C SER A 258 -0.84 -2.22 -26.90
N ARG A 259 -2.07 -1.71 -27.01
CA ARG A 259 -3.04 -2.12 -28.03
C ARG A 259 -2.60 -1.65 -29.41
N SER A 260 -2.29 -2.58 -30.30
CA SER A 260 -2.37 -2.36 -31.75
C SER A 260 -2.97 -3.57 -32.46
N ASP A 261 -4.05 -3.29 -33.19
CA ASP A 261 -4.55 -3.95 -34.39
C ASP A 261 -5.27 -5.32 -34.36
N ARG A 262 -6.58 -5.21 -34.63
CA ARG A 262 -7.38 -5.84 -35.72
C ARG A 262 -8.03 -7.23 -35.58
N GLU A 263 -9.37 -7.14 -35.72
CA GLU A 263 -10.28 -7.85 -36.65
C GLU A 263 -10.74 -9.30 -36.40
N ASP A 264 -12.07 -9.40 -36.16
CA ASP A 264 -13.07 -10.26 -36.80
C ASP A 264 -12.93 -11.81 -36.81
N LEU A 265 -13.83 -12.54 -36.14
CA LEU A 265 -14.90 -13.34 -36.77
C LEU A 265 -15.85 -14.08 -35.79
N LYS A 266 -17.14 -13.96 -36.12
CA LYS A 266 -18.42 -14.57 -35.69
C LYS A 266 -18.52 -16.05 -35.21
N SER A 267 -19.55 -16.23 -34.35
CA SER A 267 -20.53 -17.34 -34.22
C SER A 267 -20.06 -18.68 -33.62
N SER A 268 -20.71 -19.28 -32.61
CA SER A 268 -22.09 -19.80 -32.63
C SER A 268 -22.55 -20.34 -31.25
N GLU A 269 -23.87 -20.50 -31.11
CA GLU A 269 -24.74 -20.82 -29.95
C GLU A 269 -24.60 -22.21 -29.27
N PRO A 270 -25.29 -22.46 -28.12
CA PRO A 270 -24.97 -23.46 -27.10
C PRO A 270 -25.79 -24.77 -27.18
N THR A 271 -25.43 -25.78 -26.37
CA THR A 271 -26.27 -26.96 -26.08
C THR A 271 -26.23 -27.34 -24.59
N LYS A 272 -27.40 -27.72 -24.07
CA LYS A 272 -27.79 -28.02 -22.67
C LYS A 272 -27.56 -29.47 -22.23
N ALA A 273 -27.49 -29.63 -20.90
CA ALA A 273 -27.93 -30.74 -20.02
C ALA A 273 -27.15 -32.09 -20.11
N ASP A 274 -26.96 -32.91 -19.06
CA ASP A 274 -27.72 -33.11 -17.81
C ASP A 274 -26.89 -33.90 -16.75
N ASP A 275 -27.22 -33.70 -15.47
CA ASP A 275 -27.26 -34.61 -14.30
C ASP A 275 -26.42 -35.92 -14.18
N THR A 276 -25.66 -36.07 -13.07
CA THR A 276 -25.93 -36.99 -11.91
C THR A 276 -24.69 -37.40 -11.06
N ALA A 277 -24.81 -37.14 -9.75
CA ALA A 277 -24.35 -37.85 -8.53
C ALA A 277 -23.21 -38.93 -8.52
N SER A 278 -22.31 -38.81 -7.53
CA SER A 278 -22.09 -39.77 -6.40
C SER A 278 -20.62 -39.96 -5.94
N SER A 279 -20.29 -39.38 -4.77
CA SER A 279 -19.61 -39.92 -3.57
C SER A 279 -18.29 -40.73 -3.58
N ASN A 280 -17.29 -40.13 -2.87
CA ASN A 280 -16.35 -40.64 -1.83
C ASN A 280 -15.11 -41.51 -2.19
N PRO A 281 -14.10 -41.64 -1.28
CA PRO A 281 -13.36 -40.65 -0.47
C PRO A 281 -11.81 -40.79 -0.61
N GLY A 282 -11.04 -39.79 -0.18
CA GLY A 282 -9.57 -39.87 -0.10
C GLY A 282 -9.02 -39.02 1.04
N GLU A 283 -8.72 -39.68 2.15
CA GLU A 283 -7.94 -39.21 3.30
C GLU A 283 -6.51 -38.86 2.88
N THR A 284 -6.05 -37.66 3.22
CA THR A 284 -4.63 -37.40 3.53
C THR A 284 -4.56 -36.45 4.72
N ASP A 285 -4.15 -36.99 5.86
CA ASP A 285 -3.70 -36.26 7.04
C ASP A 285 -2.51 -35.34 6.67
N SER A 286 -2.68 -34.05 6.93
CA SER A 286 -1.58 -33.07 6.97
C SER A 286 -1.63 -32.39 8.34
N GLU A 287 -0.66 -32.71 9.20
CA GLU A 287 -0.52 -32.15 10.56
C GLU A 287 -0.40 -30.61 10.54
N PRO A 288 -1.26 -29.85 11.27
CA PRO A 288 -1.23 -28.38 11.29
C PRO A 288 -0.27 -27.80 12.36
N GLY A 289 0.81 -28.52 12.71
CA GLY A 289 1.54 -28.27 13.96
C GLY A 289 2.91 -27.58 13.88
N LYS A 290 3.50 -27.37 12.70
CA LYS A 290 4.90 -26.88 12.59
C LYS A 290 5.07 -25.46 12.06
N GLU A 291 4.15 -24.95 11.23
CA GLU A 291 4.20 -23.57 10.73
C GLU A 291 3.84 -22.54 11.80
N SER A 292 2.86 -22.87 12.65
CA SER A 292 2.46 -22.05 13.80
C SER A 292 3.61 -21.82 14.78
N ASP A 293 4.52 -22.79 14.92
CA ASP A 293 5.61 -22.71 15.89
C ASP A 293 6.79 -21.84 15.39
N ILE A 294 7.00 -21.75 14.08
CA ILE A 294 8.10 -20.96 13.50
C ILE A 294 7.73 -19.47 13.47
N LEU A 295 6.53 -19.13 12.99
CA LEU A 295 6.03 -17.75 12.98
C LEU A 295 5.88 -17.21 14.42
N ALA A 296 5.38 -18.02 15.35
CA ALA A 296 5.33 -17.63 16.76
C ALA A 296 6.71 -17.44 17.39
N THR A 297 7.74 -18.12 16.89
CA THR A 297 9.13 -17.94 17.36
C THR A 297 9.74 -16.64 16.81
N MET A 298 9.49 -16.30 15.56
CA MET A 298 9.95 -15.04 14.94
C MET A 298 9.25 -13.81 15.53
N GLU A 299 7.93 -13.87 15.71
CA GLU A 299 7.17 -12.81 16.39
C GLU A 299 7.65 -12.60 17.83
N LYS A 300 8.07 -13.67 18.50
CA LYS A 300 8.56 -13.61 19.87
C LYS A 300 9.97 -13.00 19.94
N GLU A 301 10.88 -13.36 19.05
CA GLU A 301 12.23 -12.75 19.00
C GLU A 301 12.16 -11.26 18.68
N ILE A 302 11.33 -10.87 17.72
CA ILE A 302 11.13 -9.46 17.36
C ILE A 302 10.48 -8.69 18.53
N ARG A 303 9.49 -9.28 19.20
CA ARG A 303 8.82 -8.67 20.36
C ARG A 303 9.72 -8.57 21.60
N ASP A 304 10.60 -9.54 21.82
CA ASP A 304 11.52 -9.54 22.96
C ASP A 304 12.63 -8.49 22.79
N VAL A 305 13.09 -8.24 21.56
CA VAL A 305 13.99 -7.11 21.23
C VAL A 305 13.32 -5.75 21.47
N LEU A 306 12.04 -5.62 21.12
CA LEU A 306 11.27 -4.38 21.32
C LEU A 306 10.87 -4.11 22.78
N LYS A 307 10.79 -5.15 23.64
CA LYS A 307 10.43 -5.01 25.06
C LYS A 307 11.60 -4.77 26.01
N SER A 308 12.84 -4.93 25.54
CA SER A 308 14.05 -4.59 26.31
C SER A 308 14.53 -3.14 26.16
N SER A 309 13.79 -2.31 25.40
CA SER A 309 14.02 -0.87 25.24
C SER A 309 13.12 0.00 26.12
#